data_AF-A0AAE0DU21-F1
#
_entry.id   AF-A0AAE0DU21-F1
#
_cell.length_a   1.000
_cell.length_b   1.000
_cell.length_c   1.000
_cell.angle_alpha   90.00
_cell.angle_beta   90.00
_cell.angle_gamma   90.00
#
_symmetry.space_group_name_H-M   'P 1'
#
loop_
_entity.id
_entity.type
_entity.pdbx_description
1 polymer ?
#
loop_
_entity_poly.entity_id
_entity_poly.type
_entity_poly.pdbx_seq_one_letter_code
_entity_poly.pdbx_strand_id
1 'polypeptide(L)'
;MLLKDRDQNLFKETFFGASGSQIAHLQFADNTILFIEANEEAVVNLRRVLQCYGLGSGPNVNFHKSCLVKVGKGNSNVERWAELFRCKTASLPIKYLGLSLGGRPSSISFWEPMLDKIRTRLAPWKMTFISKAGRLVLIKLVLSSLPTYFMSVFKIPISVALAMEKLQRDFFWGVKGEKKGIHWVDWPTLCKSKRNCGLGIGRIQDKGDALLAKWVWRFGMEEGELRRRVICEKYLVDPRTVLWD
;
A
#
# COMPACT_ATOMS: atom_id res chain seq x y z
N MET A 1 15.23 -19.38 -10.23
CA MET A 1 14.61 -20.38 -11.13
C MET A 1 13.74 -19.70 -12.19
N LEU A 2 12.79 -18.83 -11.82
CA LEU A 2 12.06 -18.00 -12.81
C LEU A 2 12.98 -17.16 -13.73
N LEU A 3 14.13 -16.70 -13.20
CA LEU A 3 15.17 -16.02 -13.99
C LEU A 3 16.06 -16.98 -14.83
N LYS A 4 16.06 -18.29 -14.55
CA LYS A 4 16.82 -19.33 -15.28
C LYS A 4 15.98 -19.96 -16.41
N ASP A 5 14.67 -20.09 -16.21
CA ASP A 5 13.72 -20.52 -17.26
C ASP A 5 13.48 -19.42 -18.32
N ARG A 6 14.03 -18.21 -18.08
CA ARG A 6 14.12 -17.07 -19.01
C ARG A 6 14.84 -17.42 -20.32
N ASP A 7 15.88 -18.25 -20.23
CA ASP A 7 16.73 -18.59 -21.38
C ASP A 7 16.11 -19.68 -22.29
N GLN A 8 14.96 -20.26 -21.91
CA GLN A 8 14.29 -21.33 -22.67
C GLN A 8 12.99 -20.91 -23.36
N ASN A 9 12.68 -19.61 -23.46
CA ASN A 9 11.47 -19.07 -24.12
C ASN A 9 10.12 -19.59 -23.57
N LEU A 10 10.10 -20.21 -22.38
CA LEU A 10 8.89 -20.78 -21.79
C LEU A 10 7.91 -19.72 -21.25
N PHE A 11 8.38 -18.48 -21.10
CA PHE A 11 7.60 -17.33 -20.66
C PHE A 11 7.85 -16.13 -21.57
N LYS A 12 6.77 -15.55 -22.12
CA LYS A 12 6.82 -14.18 -22.63
C LYS A 12 6.54 -13.23 -21.47
N GLU A 13 7.53 -12.40 -21.15
CA GLU A 13 7.41 -11.39 -20.11
C GLU A 13 6.39 -10.34 -20.54
N THR A 14 5.64 -9.80 -19.57
CA THR A 14 4.76 -8.67 -19.83
C THR A 14 5.59 -7.40 -19.86
N PHE A 15 5.55 -6.71 -20.99
CA PHE A 15 6.23 -5.45 -21.20
C PHE A 15 5.45 -4.32 -20.52
N PHE A 16 6.15 -3.51 -19.74
CA PHE A 16 5.62 -2.25 -19.24
C PHE A 16 6.38 -1.10 -19.92
N GLY A 17 5.63 -0.11 -20.42
CA GLY A 17 6.19 1.10 -21.03
C GLY A 17 6.58 0.94 -22.52
N ALA A 18 6.81 2.08 -23.18
CA ALA A 18 7.12 2.16 -24.62
C ALA A 18 8.50 1.57 -24.99
N SER A 19 9.40 1.42 -24.03
CA SER A 19 10.79 0.93 -24.21
C SER A 19 11.03 -0.49 -23.67
N GLY A 20 10.02 -1.14 -23.10
CA GLY A 20 10.06 -2.58 -22.82
C GLY A 20 10.76 -3.00 -21.51
N SER A 21 10.66 -2.25 -20.41
CA SER A 21 11.06 -2.80 -19.11
C SER A 21 10.18 -4.01 -18.77
N GLN A 22 10.83 -5.17 -18.62
CA GLN A 22 10.20 -6.44 -18.34
C GLN A 22 10.07 -6.64 -16.84
N ILE A 23 8.83 -6.75 -16.34
CA ILE A 23 8.55 -7.11 -14.95
C ILE A 23 7.76 -8.42 -14.96
N ALA A 24 8.43 -9.51 -14.61
CA ALA A 24 7.78 -10.82 -14.54
C ALA A 24 7.09 -11.09 -13.20
N HIS A 25 7.61 -10.54 -12.08
CA HIS A 25 7.10 -10.84 -10.75
C HIS A 25 7.41 -9.76 -9.70
N LEU A 26 6.63 -9.78 -8.62
CA LEU A 26 6.90 -9.10 -7.36
C LEU A 26 6.80 -10.12 -6.23
N GLN A 27 7.84 -10.25 -5.42
CA GLN A 27 7.90 -11.26 -4.36
C GLN A 27 8.25 -10.63 -3.02
N PHE A 28 7.51 -11.01 -1.99
CA PHE A 28 7.86 -10.75 -0.60
C PHE A 28 7.58 -12.01 0.23
N ALA A 29 8.65 -12.66 0.69
CA ALA A 29 8.59 -13.99 1.30
C ALA A 29 7.80 -14.98 0.42
N ASP A 30 6.66 -15.47 0.92
CA ASP A 30 5.74 -16.39 0.25
C ASP A 30 4.67 -15.68 -0.61
N ASN A 31 4.50 -14.36 -0.45
CA ASN A 31 3.50 -13.58 -1.17
C ASN A 31 4.07 -13.10 -2.52
N THR A 32 3.69 -13.80 -3.59
CA THR A 32 4.19 -13.54 -4.94
C THR A 32 3.08 -13.10 -5.89
N ILE A 33 3.32 -12.02 -6.64
CA ILE A 33 2.52 -11.60 -7.78
C ILE A 33 3.32 -11.95 -9.04
N LEU A 34 2.68 -12.65 -9.97
CA LEU A 34 3.27 -13.00 -11.25
C LEU A 34 2.50 -12.26 -12.35
N PHE A 35 3.22 -11.60 -13.25
CA PHE A 35 2.64 -10.95 -14.41
C PHE A 35 2.84 -11.84 -15.63
N ILE A 36 1.73 -12.19 -16.27
CA ILE A 36 1.72 -13.05 -17.45
C ILE A 36 0.93 -12.38 -18.56
N GLU A 37 1.29 -12.69 -19.80
CA GLU A 37 0.54 -12.26 -20.97
C GLU A 37 -0.88 -12.85 -20.92
N ALA A 38 -1.86 -12.11 -21.45
CA ALA A 38 -3.25 -12.53 -21.50
C ALA A 38 -3.50 -13.58 -22.60
N ASN A 39 -2.87 -14.75 -22.43
CA ASN A 39 -2.94 -15.90 -23.32
C ASN A 39 -3.11 -17.19 -22.50
N GLU A 40 -3.93 -18.12 -22.98
CA GLU A 40 -4.15 -19.43 -22.35
C GLU A 40 -2.87 -20.25 -22.24
N GLU A 41 -2.03 -20.22 -23.28
CA GLU A 41 -0.77 -20.96 -23.29
C GLU A 41 0.17 -20.49 -22.16
N ALA A 42 0.23 -19.17 -21.91
CA ALA A 42 1.02 -18.60 -20.83
C ALA A 42 0.52 -19.07 -19.45
N VAL A 43 -0.80 -19.15 -19.26
CA VAL A 43 -1.42 -19.65 -18.01
C VAL A 43 -1.08 -21.13 -17.78
N VAL A 44 -1.21 -21.96 -18.81
CA VAL A 44 -0.91 -23.40 -18.73
C VAL A 44 0.58 -23.63 -18.46
N ASN A 45 1.46 -22.92 -19.16
CA ASN A 45 2.90 -23.02 -18.96
C ASN A 45 3.30 -22.58 -17.56
N LEU A 46 2.74 -21.47 -17.05
CA LEU A 46 3.01 -21.03 -15.69
C LEU A 46 2.64 -22.10 -14.66
N ARG A 47 1.46 -22.72 -14.82
CA ARG A 47 1.04 -23.80 -13.92
C ARG A 47 2.03 -24.96 -13.94
N ARG A 48 2.47 -25.40 -15.12
CA ARG A 48 3.45 -26.49 -15.27
C ARG A 48 4.75 -26.16 -14.55
N VAL A 49 5.30 -24.97 -14.77
CA VAL A 49 6.55 -24.55 -14.11
C VAL A 49 6.41 -24.50 -12.59
N LEU A 50 5.31 -23.97 -12.07
CA LEU A 50 5.06 -23.94 -10.63
C LEU A 50 4.93 -25.34 -10.03
N GLN A 51 4.34 -26.29 -10.76
CA GLN A 51 4.26 -27.69 -10.33
C GLN A 51 5.64 -28.36 -10.37
N CYS A 52 6.41 -28.18 -11.43
CA CYS A 52 7.78 -28.68 -11.54
C CYS A 52 8.68 -28.10 -10.44
N TYR A 53 8.52 -26.80 -10.14
CA TYR A 53 9.20 -26.15 -9.03
C TYR A 53 8.83 -26.80 -7.69
N GLY A 54 7.55 -27.05 -7.44
CA GLY A 54 7.11 -27.70 -6.21
C GLY A 54 7.66 -29.11 -6.04
N LEU A 55 7.69 -29.89 -7.12
CA LEU A 55 8.28 -31.23 -7.13
C LEU A 55 9.80 -31.21 -6.91
N GLY A 56 10.52 -30.24 -7.49
CA GLY A 56 11.97 -30.16 -7.41
C GLY A 56 12.51 -29.48 -6.15
N SER A 57 11.78 -28.52 -5.59
CA SER A 57 12.24 -27.70 -4.46
C SER A 57 11.58 -28.04 -3.12
N GLY A 58 10.39 -28.67 -3.13
CA GLY A 58 9.62 -29.03 -1.93
C GLY A 58 8.43 -28.11 -1.63
N PRO A 59 8.55 -26.77 -1.66
CA PRO A 59 7.42 -25.86 -1.47
C PRO A 59 6.37 -25.94 -2.58
N ASN A 60 5.13 -26.27 -2.21
CA ASN A 60 3.99 -26.30 -3.12
C ASN A 60 3.20 -25.00 -3.11
N VAL A 61 2.76 -24.57 -4.30
CA VAL A 61 1.88 -23.41 -4.44
C VAL A 61 0.51 -23.72 -3.86
N ASN A 62 0.00 -22.82 -3.01
CA ASN A 62 -1.35 -22.90 -2.50
C ASN A 62 -2.33 -22.25 -3.50
N PHE A 63 -2.82 -23.06 -4.45
CA PHE A 63 -3.75 -22.60 -5.49
C PHE A 63 -5.08 -22.09 -4.93
N HIS A 64 -5.54 -22.59 -3.77
CA HIS A 64 -6.76 -22.11 -3.11
C HIS A 64 -6.65 -20.69 -2.55
N LYS A 65 -5.44 -20.27 -2.16
CA LYS A 65 -5.12 -18.89 -1.75
C LYS A 65 -4.71 -17.99 -2.92
N SER A 66 -4.43 -18.59 -4.07
CA SER A 66 -4.04 -17.87 -5.28
C SER A 66 -5.27 -17.35 -6.02
N CYS A 67 -5.11 -16.27 -6.78
CA CYS A 67 -6.16 -15.75 -7.65
C CYS A 67 -5.60 -15.19 -8.95
N LEU A 68 -6.42 -15.26 -9.99
CA LEU A 68 -6.14 -14.65 -11.29
C LEU A 68 -6.85 -13.28 -11.33
N VAL A 69 -6.10 -12.23 -11.67
CA VAL A 69 -6.62 -10.87 -11.76
C VAL A 69 -6.35 -10.33 -13.15
N LYS A 70 -7.41 -9.90 -13.83
CA LYS A 70 -7.31 -9.23 -15.13
C LYS A 70 -6.88 -7.79 -14.96
N VAL A 71 -5.89 -7.37 -15.75
CA VAL A 71 -5.42 -5.99 -15.83
C VAL A 71 -5.52 -5.52 -17.29
N GLY A 72 -6.14 -4.37 -17.52
CA GLY A 72 -6.27 -3.78 -18.87
C GLY A 72 -7.62 -4.04 -19.56
N LYS A 73 -7.78 -3.48 -20.77
CA LYS A 73 -8.98 -3.58 -21.60
C LYS A 73 -8.75 -4.63 -22.69
N GLY A 74 -9.39 -5.79 -22.57
CA GLY A 74 -9.34 -6.86 -23.57
C GLY A 74 -10.37 -7.93 -23.27
N ASN A 75 -10.86 -8.65 -24.28
CA ASN A 75 -11.80 -9.76 -24.09
C ASN A 75 -11.05 -11.04 -23.71
N SER A 76 -10.61 -11.12 -22.46
CA SER A 76 -9.97 -12.30 -21.89
C SER A 76 -10.98 -13.19 -21.17
N ASN A 77 -10.95 -14.49 -21.42
CA ASN A 77 -11.77 -15.49 -20.72
C ASN A 77 -11.10 -15.89 -19.39
N VAL A 78 -11.16 -14.96 -18.42
CA VAL A 78 -10.45 -15.04 -17.13
C VAL A 78 -10.93 -16.25 -16.31
N GLU A 79 -12.21 -16.57 -16.40
CA GLU A 79 -12.87 -17.67 -15.72
C GLU A 79 -12.29 -19.02 -16.18
N ARG A 80 -12.24 -19.24 -17.49
CA ARG A 80 -11.60 -20.43 -18.08
C ARG A 80 -10.14 -20.56 -17.67
N TRP A 81 -9.39 -19.47 -17.68
CA TRP A 81 -7.98 -19.49 -17.27
C TRP A 81 -7.80 -19.78 -15.78
N ALA A 82 -8.69 -19.28 -14.93
CA ALA A 82 -8.67 -19.57 -13.50
C ALA A 82 -8.99 -21.05 -13.21
N GLU A 83 -9.91 -21.66 -13.97
CA GLU A 83 -10.18 -23.11 -13.91
C GLU A 83 -8.95 -23.93 -14.32
N LEU A 84 -8.30 -23.55 -15.44
CA LEU A 84 -7.05 -24.17 -15.89
C LEU A 84 -5.93 -24.02 -14.86
N PHE A 85 -5.85 -22.89 -14.17
CA PHE A 85 -4.86 -22.65 -13.12
C PHE A 85 -5.26 -23.25 -11.75
N ARG A 86 -6.52 -23.68 -11.60
CA ARG A 86 -7.15 -24.13 -10.34
C ARG A 86 -7.17 -23.08 -9.23
N CYS A 87 -7.38 -21.82 -9.58
CA CYS A 87 -7.46 -20.71 -8.63
C CYS A 87 -8.77 -19.93 -8.78
N LYS A 88 -9.00 -18.97 -7.88
CA LYS A 88 -10.18 -18.10 -7.95
C LYS A 88 -9.95 -16.94 -8.91
N THR A 89 -11.00 -16.45 -9.55
CA THR A 89 -10.96 -15.13 -10.20
C THR A 89 -11.10 -14.04 -9.15
N ALA A 90 -10.39 -12.92 -9.35
CA ALA A 90 -10.53 -11.72 -8.54
C ALA A 90 -10.44 -10.48 -9.43
N SER A 91 -10.99 -9.37 -8.94
CA SER A 91 -10.92 -8.07 -9.60
C SER A 91 -10.17 -7.08 -8.72
N LEU A 92 -9.53 -6.09 -9.37
CA LEU A 92 -8.96 -4.97 -8.64
C LEU A 92 -10.10 -4.14 -8.00
N PRO A 93 -9.93 -3.65 -6.76
CA PRO A 93 -8.70 -3.68 -5.97
C PRO A 93 -8.49 -4.97 -5.16
N ILE A 94 -7.25 -5.48 -5.13
CA ILE A 94 -6.85 -6.64 -4.32
C ILE A 94 -5.95 -6.24 -3.16
N LYS A 95 -5.95 -7.00 -2.07
CA LYS A 95 -5.08 -6.74 -0.91
C LYS A 95 -3.75 -7.48 -1.06
N TYR A 96 -2.65 -6.74 -1.06
CA TYR A 96 -1.29 -7.28 -1.07
C TYR A 96 -0.44 -6.57 -0.01
N LEU A 97 0.21 -7.33 0.87
CA LEU A 97 0.99 -6.81 2.01
C LEU A 97 0.24 -5.75 2.85
N GLY A 98 -1.07 -5.94 3.00
CA GLY A 98 -1.92 -5.01 3.73
C GLY A 98 -2.39 -3.76 2.97
N LEU A 99 -1.93 -3.53 1.74
CA LEU A 99 -2.32 -2.41 0.88
C LEU A 99 -3.30 -2.87 -0.21
N SER A 100 -4.20 -1.98 -0.63
CA SER A 100 -5.12 -2.24 -1.74
C SER A 100 -4.47 -1.85 -3.07
N LEU A 101 -4.00 -2.84 -3.82
CA LEU A 101 -3.49 -2.67 -5.18
C LEU A 101 -4.64 -2.38 -6.14
N GLY A 102 -4.46 -1.42 -7.04
CA GLY A 102 -5.50 -0.99 -7.99
C GLY A 102 -6.64 -0.18 -7.36
N GLY A 103 -6.55 0.16 -6.07
CA GLY A 103 -7.46 1.10 -5.43
C GLY A 103 -7.18 2.54 -5.88
N ARG A 104 -8.09 3.46 -5.54
CA ARG A 104 -7.94 4.91 -5.78
C ARG A 104 -7.57 5.61 -4.47
N PRO A 105 -6.29 5.93 -4.20
CA PRO A 105 -5.89 6.54 -2.93
C PRO A 105 -6.42 7.97 -2.73
N SER A 106 -6.85 8.64 -3.80
CA SER A 106 -7.55 9.92 -3.71
C SER A 106 -8.97 9.80 -3.14
N SER A 107 -9.57 8.60 -3.15
CA SER A 107 -10.92 8.36 -2.62
C SER A 107 -10.90 8.16 -1.11
N ILE A 108 -11.89 8.71 -0.41
CA ILE A 108 -12.09 8.50 1.04
C ILE A 108 -12.31 7.00 1.34
N SER A 109 -13.08 6.30 0.50
CA SER A 109 -13.40 4.87 0.69
C SER A 109 -12.17 3.97 0.72
N PHE A 110 -11.07 4.38 0.08
CA PHE A 110 -9.80 3.64 0.12
C PHE A 110 -9.18 3.64 1.54
N TRP A 111 -9.42 4.70 2.31
CA TRP A 111 -8.84 4.89 3.64
C TRP A 111 -9.78 4.47 4.78
N GLU A 112 -11.05 4.14 4.50
CA GLU A 112 -12.01 3.69 5.52
C GLU A 112 -11.49 2.49 6.34
N PRO A 113 -10.87 1.44 5.76
CA PRO A 113 -10.31 0.35 6.56
C PRO A 113 -9.25 0.81 7.58
N MET A 114 -8.53 1.90 7.28
CA MET A 114 -7.57 2.50 8.20
C MET A 114 -8.27 3.30 9.31
N LEU A 115 -9.31 4.07 8.96
CA LEU A 115 -10.14 4.77 9.94
C LEU A 115 -10.81 3.78 10.90
N ASP A 116 -11.36 2.70 10.39
CA ASP A 116 -11.94 1.63 11.20
C ASP A 116 -10.90 0.98 12.10
N LYS A 117 -9.69 0.71 11.60
CA LYS A 117 -8.60 0.19 12.44
C LYS A 117 -8.26 1.14 13.59
N ILE A 118 -8.25 2.45 13.36
CA ILE A 118 -8.07 3.46 14.42
C ILE A 118 -9.24 3.42 15.42
N ARG A 119 -10.48 3.38 14.93
CA ARG A 119 -11.69 3.27 15.78
C ARG A 119 -11.66 2.01 16.64
N THR A 120 -11.33 0.85 16.07
CA THR A 120 -11.22 -0.42 16.79
C THR A 120 -10.12 -0.38 17.85
N ARG A 121 -9.00 0.31 17.60
CA ARG A 121 -7.94 0.50 18.61
C ARG A 121 -8.36 1.42 19.75
N LEU A 122 -9.17 2.44 19.44
CA LEU A 122 -9.72 3.37 20.43
C LEU A 122 -10.83 2.74 21.29
N ALA A 123 -11.66 1.86 20.73
CA ALA A 123 -12.81 1.26 21.41
C ALA A 123 -12.54 0.66 22.81
N PRO A 124 -11.49 -0.15 23.02
CA PRO A 124 -11.20 -0.71 24.35
C PRO A 124 -10.63 0.33 25.34
N TRP A 125 -10.10 1.46 24.86
CA TRP A 125 -9.50 2.47 25.71
C TRP A 125 -10.58 3.34 26.35
N LYS A 126 -11.11 2.85 27.48
CA LYS A 126 -12.02 3.62 28.34
C LYS A 126 -11.31 4.89 28.80
N MET A 127 -11.67 6.01 28.18
CA MET A 127 -11.09 7.33 28.44
C MET A 127 -11.09 7.70 29.93
N THR A 128 -12.07 7.21 30.70
CA THR A 128 -12.21 7.45 32.15
C THR A 128 -11.02 7.00 32.99
N PHE A 129 -10.25 6.00 32.55
CA PHE A 129 -9.15 5.42 33.34
C PHE A 129 -7.75 5.84 32.86
N ILE A 130 -7.65 6.67 31.82
CA ILE A 130 -6.37 7.07 31.22
C ILE A 130 -6.16 8.56 31.41
N SER A 131 -5.05 8.93 32.07
CA SER A 131 -4.64 10.32 32.26
C SER A 131 -4.39 11.03 30.91
N LYS A 132 -4.48 12.37 30.88
CA LYS A 132 -4.18 13.14 29.66
C LYS A 132 -2.78 12.84 29.10
N ALA A 133 -1.79 12.67 29.98
CA ALA A 133 -0.44 12.27 29.60
C ALA A 133 -0.41 10.87 28.96
N GLY A 134 -1.11 9.89 29.55
CA GLY A 134 -1.24 8.54 28.98
C GLY A 134 -1.90 8.55 27.60
N ARG A 135 -2.97 9.35 27.42
CA ARG A 135 -3.64 9.51 26.12
C ARG A 135 -2.70 10.11 25.07
N LEU A 136 -1.91 11.12 25.45
CA LEU A 136 -0.91 11.70 24.56
C LEU A 136 0.10 10.66 24.08
N VAL A 137 0.60 9.82 25.00
CA VAL A 137 1.54 8.73 24.67
C VAL A 137 0.90 7.74 23.70
N LEU A 138 -0.34 7.32 23.95
CA LEU A 138 -1.07 6.40 23.06
C LEU A 138 -1.32 6.99 21.66
N ILE A 139 -1.64 8.28 21.58
CA ILE A 139 -1.80 8.98 20.28
C ILE A 139 -0.49 8.94 19.50
N LYS A 140 0.63 9.24 20.16
CA LYS A 140 1.94 9.32 19.49
C LYS A 140 2.48 7.96 19.08
N LEU A 141 2.41 6.96 19.97
CA LEU A 141 3.06 5.67 19.75
C LEU A 141 2.17 4.71 18.95
N VAL A 142 0.85 4.79 19.10
CA VAL A 142 -0.08 3.84 18.48
C VAL A 142 -0.86 4.51 17.35
N LEU A 143 -1.66 5.54 17.64
CA LEU A 143 -2.57 6.07 16.62
C LEU A 143 -1.84 6.76 15.47
N SER A 144 -0.73 7.43 15.76
CA SER A 144 0.10 8.08 14.73
C SER A 144 0.94 7.10 13.92
N SER A 145 1.22 5.89 14.41
CA SER A 145 2.04 4.89 13.71
C SER A 145 1.22 3.98 12.81
N LEU A 146 -0.06 3.76 13.11
CA LEU A 146 -0.99 2.96 12.30
C LEU A 146 -1.05 3.39 10.81
N PRO A 147 -1.27 4.68 10.47
CA PRO A 147 -1.36 5.10 9.08
C PRO A 147 0.00 5.25 8.39
N THR A 148 1.13 5.21 9.13
CA THR A 148 2.47 5.48 8.59
C THR A 148 2.80 4.63 7.37
N TYR A 149 2.47 3.34 7.40
CA TYR A 149 2.73 2.46 6.26
C TYR A 149 1.97 2.89 5.00
N PHE A 150 0.67 3.19 5.12
CA PHE A 150 -0.14 3.65 3.98
C PHE A 150 0.31 5.03 3.47
N MET A 151 0.56 5.97 4.39
CA MET A 151 1.04 7.31 4.05
C MET A 151 2.43 7.28 3.43
N SER A 152 3.25 6.28 3.77
CA SER A 152 4.56 6.11 3.14
C SER A 152 4.47 5.71 1.68
N VAL A 153 3.33 5.22 1.17
CA VAL A 153 3.16 4.77 -0.22
C VAL A 153 2.19 5.67 -0.99
N PHE A 154 1.17 6.20 -0.31
CA PHE A 154 0.08 6.95 -0.91
C PHE A 154 -0.09 8.33 -0.29
N LYS A 155 -0.34 9.34 -1.13
CA LYS A 155 -0.76 10.68 -0.68
C LYS A 155 -2.13 10.60 -0.02
N ILE A 156 -2.18 11.01 1.25
CA ILE A 156 -3.42 11.06 2.01
C ILE A 156 -4.27 12.28 1.60
N PRO A 157 -5.57 12.11 1.33
CA PRO A 157 -6.48 13.25 1.13
C PRO A 157 -6.62 14.09 2.40
N ILE A 158 -6.76 15.41 2.23
CA ILE A 158 -6.91 16.36 3.34
C ILE A 158 -8.07 15.97 4.26
N SER A 159 -9.21 15.59 3.68
CA SER A 159 -10.41 15.17 4.43
C SER A 159 -10.16 13.95 5.31
N VAL A 160 -9.42 12.96 4.81
CA VAL A 160 -9.06 11.74 5.55
C VAL A 160 -8.11 12.08 6.69
N ALA A 161 -7.09 12.91 6.45
CA ALA A 161 -6.17 13.35 7.49
C ALA A 161 -6.91 14.09 8.62
N LEU A 162 -7.84 14.99 8.27
CA LEU A 162 -8.70 15.69 9.23
C LEU A 162 -9.62 14.74 10.01
N ALA A 163 -10.14 13.69 9.37
CA ALA A 163 -10.94 12.66 10.04
C ALA A 163 -10.12 11.86 11.06
N MET A 164 -8.88 11.49 10.71
CA MET A 164 -7.96 10.82 11.64
C MET A 164 -7.56 11.74 12.81
N GLU A 165 -7.24 13.00 12.53
CA GLU A 165 -6.93 14.01 13.56
C GLU A 165 -8.12 14.27 14.47
N LYS A 166 -9.36 14.24 13.94
CA LYS A 166 -10.57 14.31 14.74
C LYS A 166 -10.67 13.16 15.73
N LEU A 167 -10.43 11.91 15.31
CA LEU A 167 -10.43 10.75 16.21
C LEU A 167 -9.37 10.88 17.32
N GLN A 168 -8.17 11.35 16.98
CA GLN A 168 -7.11 11.60 17.97
C GLN A 168 -7.48 12.71 18.95
N ARG A 169 -8.10 13.78 18.45
CA ARG A 169 -8.56 14.93 19.24
C ARG A 169 -9.68 14.55 20.20
N ASP A 170 -10.68 13.84 19.71
CA ASP A 170 -11.82 13.41 20.50
C ASP A 170 -11.37 12.47 21.63
N PHE A 171 -10.43 11.57 21.34
CA PHE A 171 -9.79 10.73 22.35
C PHE A 171 -8.99 11.54 23.38
N PHE A 172 -8.16 12.50 22.94
CA PHE A 172 -7.35 13.31 23.84
C PHE A 172 -8.21 14.09 24.84
N TRP A 173 -9.23 14.80 24.34
CA TRP A 173 -10.10 15.65 25.16
C TRP A 173 -11.19 14.89 25.91
N GLY A 174 -11.45 13.63 25.55
CA GLY A 174 -12.38 12.77 26.29
C GLY A 174 -13.84 12.96 25.91
N VAL A 175 -14.12 13.14 24.61
CA VAL A 175 -15.51 13.26 24.11
C VAL A 175 -16.20 11.90 24.26
N LYS A 176 -17.29 11.83 25.06
CA LYS A 176 -18.06 10.59 25.29
C LYS A 176 -19.53 10.80 24.91
N GLY A 177 -19.95 10.25 23.77
CA GLY A 177 -21.31 10.45 23.25
C GLY A 177 -21.60 11.93 23.04
N GLU A 178 -22.68 12.44 23.64
CA GLU A 178 -23.07 13.85 23.54
C GLU A 178 -22.30 14.79 24.50
N LYS A 179 -21.62 14.24 25.53
CA LYS A 179 -20.83 15.04 26.48
C LYS A 179 -19.44 15.30 25.90
N LYS A 180 -19.22 16.52 25.42
CA LYS A 180 -17.93 16.98 24.90
C LYS A 180 -17.00 17.35 26.07
N GLY A 181 -15.78 16.82 26.06
CA GLY A 181 -14.72 17.31 26.93
C GLY A 181 -14.35 18.75 26.55
N ILE A 182 -13.96 19.56 27.53
CA ILE A 182 -13.56 20.96 27.30
C ILE A 182 -12.23 20.97 26.54
N HIS A 183 -12.22 21.64 25.38
CA HIS A 183 -11.02 21.90 24.59
C HIS A 183 -10.32 23.14 25.15
N TRP A 184 -9.29 22.94 25.96
CA TRP A 184 -8.56 24.04 26.60
C TRP A 184 -7.59 24.75 25.65
N VAL A 185 -7.14 24.04 24.61
CA VAL A 185 -6.19 24.54 23.61
C VAL A 185 -6.63 24.02 22.24
N ASP A 186 -6.46 24.82 21.21
CA ASP A 186 -6.75 24.41 19.84
C ASP A 186 -5.82 23.25 19.39
N TRP A 187 -6.37 22.37 18.55
CA TRP A 187 -5.63 21.18 18.09
C TRP A 187 -4.35 21.50 17.31
N PRO A 188 -4.33 22.49 16.37
CA PRO A 188 -3.11 22.89 15.69
C PRO A 188 -1.97 23.29 16.63
N THR A 189 -2.26 24.04 17.71
CA THR A 189 -1.25 24.39 18.71
C THR A 189 -0.72 23.15 19.44
N LEU A 190 -1.57 22.19 19.82
CA LEU A 190 -1.11 20.94 20.41
C LEU A 190 -0.25 20.09 19.46
N CYS A 191 -0.50 20.18 18.15
CA CYS A 191 0.28 19.47 17.14
C CYS A 191 1.70 20.03 16.96
N LYS A 192 1.97 21.29 17.33
CA LYS A 192 3.30 21.91 17.23
C LYS A 192 4.34 21.16 18.07
N SER A 193 5.62 21.35 17.75
CA SER A 193 6.73 20.77 18.52
C SER A 193 6.75 21.30 19.96
N LYS A 194 7.40 20.57 20.88
CA LYS A 194 7.60 21.04 22.26
C LYS A 194 8.37 22.36 22.33
N ARG A 195 9.30 22.60 21.39
CA ARG A 195 10.05 23.86 21.27
C ARG A 195 9.14 25.04 20.92
N ASN A 196 8.06 24.77 20.18
CA ASN A 196 7.07 25.76 19.77
C ASN A 196 5.80 25.68 20.66
N CYS A 197 5.99 25.37 21.95
CA CYS A 197 4.94 25.30 22.98
C CYS A 197 3.80 24.29 22.72
N GLY A 198 3.98 23.34 21.80
CA GLY A 198 3.02 22.27 21.53
C GLY A 198 3.32 20.97 22.27
N LEU A 199 2.48 19.95 22.05
CA LEU A 199 2.67 18.62 22.62
C LEU A 199 3.45 17.68 21.71
N GLY A 200 3.80 18.09 20.49
CA GLY A 200 4.56 17.28 19.53
C GLY A 200 3.78 16.10 18.97
N ILE A 201 2.45 16.22 18.84
CA ILE A 201 1.62 15.22 18.17
C ILE A 201 1.95 15.19 16.66
N GLY A 202 2.17 16.37 16.06
CA GLY A 202 2.39 16.55 14.63
C GLY A 202 1.10 16.39 13.83
N ARG A 203 0.93 17.18 12.76
CA ARG A 203 -0.20 17.02 11.84
C ARG A 203 0.01 15.80 10.96
N ILE A 204 -1.08 15.11 10.64
CA ILE A 204 -1.03 13.88 9.82
C ILE A 204 -0.62 14.21 8.38
N GLN A 205 -1.06 15.35 7.86
CA GLN A 205 -0.68 15.84 6.52
C GLN A 205 0.84 16.02 6.42
N ASP A 206 1.42 16.80 7.33
CA ASP A 206 2.86 17.08 7.34
C ASP A 206 3.68 15.78 7.44
N LYS A 207 3.24 14.82 8.25
CA LYS A 207 3.87 13.49 8.34
C LYS A 207 3.78 12.71 7.04
N GLY A 208 2.60 12.70 6.41
CA GLY A 208 2.40 12.02 5.11
C GLY A 208 3.32 12.60 4.03
N ASP A 209 3.43 13.93 4.00
CA ASP A 209 4.24 14.64 3.00
C ASP A 209 5.72 14.39 3.21
N ALA A 210 6.18 14.45 4.47
CA ALA A 210 7.54 14.09 4.83
C ALA A 210 7.89 12.64 4.48
N LEU A 211 6.96 11.69 4.68
CA LEU A 211 7.18 10.29 4.32
C LEU A 211 7.27 10.09 2.80
N LEU A 212 6.48 10.82 2.02
CA LEU A 212 6.52 10.74 0.56
C LEU A 212 7.75 11.43 -0.04
N ALA A 213 8.28 12.47 0.62
CA ALA A 213 9.53 13.11 0.22
C ALA A 213 10.70 12.12 0.13
N LYS A 214 10.66 11.02 0.90
CA LYS A 214 11.60 9.89 0.76
C LYS A 214 11.65 9.36 -0.68
N TRP A 215 10.52 9.23 -1.38
CA TRP A 215 10.51 8.71 -2.74
C TRP A 215 11.09 9.69 -3.75
N VAL A 216 10.89 10.98 -3.54
CA VAL A 216 11.51 12.05 -4.34
C VAL A 216 13.03 11.97 -4.21
N TRP A 217 13.52 11.94 -2.97
CA TRP A 217 14.95 11.79 -2.68
C TRP A 217 15.53 10.52 -3.31
N ARG A 218 14.87 9.39 -3.08
CA ARG A 218 15.30 8.09 -3.59
C ARG A 218 15.25 8.03 -5.13
N PHE A 219 14.34 8.72 -5.79
CA PHE A 219 14.29 8.83 -7.25
C PHE A 219 15.52 9.58 -7.80
N GLY A 220 15.90 10.69 -7.16
CA GLY A 220 17.07 11.47 -7.54
C GLY A 220 18.39 10.75 -7.29
N MET A 221 18.51 10.02 -6.17
CA MET A 221 19.78 9.40 -5.76
C MET A 221 20.01 8.00 -6.36
N GLU A 222 18.95 7.19 -6.55
CA GLU A 222 19.10 5.78 -6.92
C GLU A 222 18.86 5.57 -8.42
N GLU A 223 19.87 5.84 -9.24
CA GLU A 223 19.75 5.92 -10.71
C GLU A 223 19.48 4.58 -11.41
N GLY A 224 20.07 3.49 -10.91
CA GLY A 224 19.95 2.16 -11.52
C GLY A 224 18.67 1.39 -11.14
N GLU A 225 17.87 1.92 -10.22
CA GLU A 225 16.75 1.19 -9.64
C GLU A 225 15.61 0.94 -10.63
N LEU A 226 15.06 -0.28 -10.61
CA LEU A 226 13.97 -0.70 -11.51
C LEU A 226 12.79 0.28 -11.48
N ARG A 227 12.39 0.73 -10.29
CA ARG A 227 11.28 1.66 -10.14
C ARG A 227 11.53 3.01 -10.83
N ARG A 228 12.77 3.53 -10.86
CA ARG A 228 13.09 4.82 -11.50
C ARG A 228 12.86 4.68 -13.00
N ARG A 229 13.42 3.61 -13.59
CA ARG A 229 13.21 3.23 -14.99
C ARG A 229 11.73 3.10 -15.31
N VAL A 230 10.99 2.27 -14.57
CA VAL A 230 9.55 2.04 -14.79
C VAL A 230 8.73 3.33 -14.71
N ILE A 231 9.03 4.23 -13.78
CA ILE A 231 8.34 5.54 -13.68
C ILE A 231 8.64 6.41 -14.90
N CYS A 232 9.90 6.55 -15.29
CA CYS A 232 10.31 7.37 -16.43
C CYS A 232 9.68 6.87 -17.73
N GLU A 233 9.66 5.56 -17.94
CA GLU A 233 9.05 4.94 -19.12
C GLU A 233 7.53 5.07 -19.15
N LYS A 234 6.88 4.90 -18.00
CA LYS A 234 5.41 5.00 -17.91
C LYS A 234 4.92 6.41 -18.20
N TYR A 235 5.63 7.42 -17.72
CA TYR A 235 5.24 8.82 -17.85
C TYR A 235 5.97 9.56 -18.98
N LEU A 236 6.83 8.87 -19.73
CA LEU A 236 7.63 9.42 -20.83
C LEU A 236 8.44 10.66 -20.41
N VAL A 237 9.12 10.59 -19.26
CA VAL A 237 9.89 11.72 -18.71
C VAL A 237 11.37 11.36 -18.62
N ASP A 238 12.24 12.34 -18.92
CA ASP A 238 13.67 12.19 -18.71
C ASP A 238 14.00 12.20 -17.21
N PRO A 239 14.58 11.11 -16.66
CA PRO A 239 14.99 11.06 -15.26
C PRO A 239 15.89 12.21 -14.80
N ARG A 240 16.57 12.92 -15.71
CA ARG A 240 17.47 14.04 -15.41
C ARG A 240 16.76 15.38 -15.26
N THR A 241 15.54 15.52 -15.78
CA THR A 241 14.84 16.83 -15.78
C THR A 241 13.70 16.86 -14.76
N VAL A 242 13.11 15.70 -14.42
CA VAL A 242 11.95 15.54 -13.51
C VAL A 242 12.03 16.30 -12.18
N LEU A 243 13.22 16.46 -11.61
CA LEU A 243 13.40 17.05 -10.27
C LEU A 243 13.94 18.48 -10.27
N TRP A 244 14.44 18.97 -11.41
CA TRP A 244 15.25 20.19 -11.46
C TRP A 244 14.68 21.28 -12.37
N ASP A 245 13.54 21.03 -13.00
CA ASP A 245 12.71 22.03 -13.70
C ASP A 245 11.67 22.65 -12.77
#